data_AF-A0A8C5MCI0-F1
#
_entry.id   AF-A0A8C5MCI0-F1
#
_cell.length_a   1.000
_cell.length_b   1.000
_cell.length_c   1.000
_cell.angle_alpha   90.00
_cell.angle_beta   90.00
_cell.angle_gamma   90.00
#
_symmetry.space_group_name_H-M   'P 1'
#
loop_
_entity.id
_entity.type
_entity.pdbx_description
1 polymer ?
#
loop_
_entity_poly.entity_id
_entity_poly.type
_entity_poly.pdbx_seq_one_letter_code
_entity_poly.pdbx_strand_id
1 'polypeptide(L)'
;MLTLTAVRYLKRRVEKSPHVTAEELRKDLSDVGTEVSAQTIRRTLRNEGLHARTPPLLSPKNKTDETKLELLGPMDQRYVWRRKNKAYEEKNTLPTVKHGGGSIMLWGCFASAGTGKLQRVQGTMNSLQYQEILDDNVMQFVYYCRSHLHITAIR
;
A
#
# COMPACT_ATOMS: atom_id res chain seq x y z
N MET A 1 -16.14 -30.77 -3.95
CA MET A 1 -15.20 -30.27 -2.91
C MET A 1 -13.79 -30.67 -3.31
N LEU A 2 -12.76 -29.89 -2.97
CA LEU A 2 -11.38 -30.28 -3.23
C LEU A 2 -10.96 -31.41 -2.28
N THR A 3 -10.10 -32.31 -2.75
CA THR A 3 -9.52 -33.37 -1.92
C THR A 3 -8.53 -32.78 -0.90
N LEU A 4 -8.34 -33.45 0.24
CA LEU A 4 -7.38 -32.99 1.25
C LEU A 4 -5.96 -32.85 0.69
N THR A 5 -5.58 -33.70 -0.28
CA THR A 5 -4.30 -33.62 -0.98
C THR A 5 -4.18 -32.34 -1.79
N ALA A 6 -5.23 -31.97 -2.54
CA ALA A 6 -5.25 -30.72 -3.30
C ALA A 6 -5.23 -29.49 -2.37
N VAL A 7 -5.95 -29.53 -1.23
CA VAL A 7 -5.90 -28.45 -0.23
C VAL A 7 -4.49 -28.28 0.34
N ARG A 8 -3.82 -29.38 0.72
CA ARG A 8 -2.42 -29.35 1.21
C ARG A 8 -1.47 -28.80 0.16
N TYR A 9 -1.64 -29.21 -1.10
CA TYR A 9 -0.84 -28.70 -2.22
C TYR A 9 -1.01 -27.18 -2.37
N LEU A 10 -2.26 -26.69 -2.42
CA LEU A 10 -2.58 -25.27 -2.56
C LEU A 10 -1.95 -24.45 -1.43
N LYS A 11 -2.09 -24.92 -0.18
CA LYS A 11 -1.50 -24.25 0.98
C LYS A 11 0.02 -24.13 0.85
N ARG A 12 0.71 -25.23 0.50
CA ARG A 12 2.16 -25.24 0.31
C ARG A 12 2.60 -24.34 -0.85
N ARG A 13 1.86 -24.35 -1.97
CA ARG A 13 2.13 -23.54 -3.16
C ARG A 13 2.05 -22.05 -2.84
N VAL A 14 1.02 -21.65 -2.10
CA VAL A 14 0.79 -20.28 -1.64
C VAL A 14 1.78 -19.84 -0.58
N GLU A 15 2.13 -20.69 0.39
CA GLU A 15 3.11 -20.34 1.42
C GLU A 15 4.52 -20.13 0.86
N LYS A 16 4.88 -20.85 -0.21
CA LYS A 16 6.15 -20.72 -0.94
C LYS A 16 6.17 -19.49 -1.85
N SER A 17 5.06 -19.17 -2.51
CA SER A 17 4.94 -18.03 -3.41
C SER A 17 3.56 -17.39 -3.22
N PRO A 18 3.45 -16.38 -2.36
CA PRO A 18 2.14 -15.84 -1.96
C PRO A 18 1.54 -14.87 -2.98
N HIS A 19 2.29 -14.50 -4.01
CA HIS A 19 1.84 -13.62 -5.12
C HIS A 19 1.10 -14.36 -6.24
N VAL A 20 0.92 -15.68 -6.12
CA VAL A 20 0.24 -16.48 -7.13
C VAL A 20 -1.22 -16.10 -7.27
N THR A 21 -1.72 -16.09 -8.51
CA THR A 21 -3.14 -15.82 -8.77
C THR A 21 -3.98 -17.09 -8.61
N ALA A 22 -5.28 -16.90 -8.36
CA ALA A 22 -6.19 -18.06 -8.32
C ALA A 22 -6.31 -18.76 -9.67
N GLU A 23 -6.03 -18.06 -10.78
CA GLU A 23 -6.04 -18.64 -12.13
C GLU A 23 -4.79 -19.49 -12.38
N GLU A 24 -3.62 -19.06 -11.91
CA GLU A 24 -2.40 -19.87 -11.91
C GLU A 24 -2.59 -21.14 -11.09
N LEU A 25 -3.14 -21.03 -9.89
CA LEU A 25 -3.46 -22.18 -9.05
C LEU A 25 -4.49 -23.12 -9.70
N ARG A 26 -5.42 -22.57 -10.47
CA ARG A 26 -6.39 -23.36 -11.23
C ARG A 26 -5.71 -24.16 -12.32
N LYS A 27 -4.78 -23.53 -13.05
CA LYS A 27 -4.00 -24.18 -14.10
C LYS A 27 -3.11 -25.28 -13.53
N ASP A 28 -2.42 -25.01 -12.42
CA ASP A 28 -1.60 -26.00 -11.71
C ASP A 28 -2.43 -27.25 -11.32
N LEU A 29 -3.73 -27.08 -11.00
CA LEU A 29 -4.63 -28.19 -10.67
C LEU A 29 -5.23 -28.90 -11.89
N SER A 30 -5.49 -28.19 -12.99
CA SER A 30 -5.96 -28.82 -14.23
C SER A 30 -4.91 -29.76 -14.82
N ASP A 31 -3.63 -29.42 -14.69
CA ASP A 31 -2.52 -30.26 -15.16
C ASP A 31 -2.42 -31.59 -14.38
N VAL A 32 -2.94 -31.63 -13.15
CA VAL A 32 -3.02 -32.82 -12.29
C VAL A 32 -4.37 -33.56 -12.47
N GLY A 33 -5.22 -33.10 -13.39
CA GLY A 33 -6.53 -33.70 -13.68
C GLY A 33 -7.63 -33.30 -12.69
N THR A 34 -7.43 -32.23 -11.91
CA THR A 34 -8.46 -31.69 -10.99
C THR A 34 -9.06 -30.42 -11.58
N GLU A 35 -10.22 -30.54 -12.21
CA GLU A 35 -10.95 -29.37 -12.70
C GLU A 35 -11.75 -28.69 -11.59
N VAL A 36 -11.41 -27.43 -11.31
CA VAL A 36 -12.14 -26.59 -10.36
C VAL A 36 -12.25 -25.16 -10.84
N SER A 37 -13.28 -24.46 -10.39
CA SER A 37 -13.37 -23.02 -10.59
C SER A 37 -12.38 -22.28 -9.69
N ALA A 38 -11.86 -21.13 -10.16
CA ALA A 38 -11.02 -20.26 -9.34
C ALA A 38 -11.74 -19.80 -8.05
N GLN A 39 -13.08 -19.65 -8.09
CA GLN A 39 -13.88 -19.36 -6.89
C GLN A 39 -13.77 -20.47 -5.83
N THR A 40 -13.71 -21.73 -6.26
CA THR A 40 -13.53 -22.86 -5.35
C THR A 40 -12.18 -22.79 -4.64
N ILE A 41 -11.12 -22.43 -5.37
CA ILE A 41 -9.78 -22.22 -4.82
C ILE A 41 -9.79 -21.07 -3.81
N ARG A 42 -10.35 -19.91 -4.18
CA ARG A 42 -10.43 -18.73 -3.29
C ARG A 42 -11.21 -19.05 -1.99
N ARG A 43 -12.32 -19.77 -2.09
CA ARG A 43 -13.13 -20.17 -0.92
C ARG A 43 -12.36 -21.15 -0.03
N THR A 44 -11.67 -22.12 -0.63
CA THR A 44 -10.88 -23.11 0.10
C THR A 44 -9.72 -22.45 0.84
N LEU A 45 -8.96 -21.58 0.18
CA LEU A 45 -7.87 -20.82 0.82
C LEU A 45 -8.39 -19.93 1.96
N ARG A 46 -9.56 -19.29 1.78
CA ARG A 46 -10.19 -18.49 2.84
C ARG A 46 -10.55 -19.35 4.06
N ASN A 47 -11.08 -20.55 3.85
CA ASN A 47 -11.41 -21.48 4.92
C ASN A 47 -10.14 -21.96 5.66
N GLU A 48 -9.00 -22.05 4.95
CA GLU A 48 -7.68 -22.33 5.54
C GLU A 48 -7.02 -21.10 6.20
N GLY A 49 -7.72 -19.96 6.28
CA GLY A 49 -7.20 -18.72 6.89
C GLY A 49 -6.22 -17.93 6.03
N LEU A 50 -6.10 -18.26 4.74
CA LEU A 50 -5.30 -17.53 3.75
C LEU A 50 -6.21 -16.56 2.99
N HIS A 51 -5.94 -15.27 3.15
CA HIS A 51 -6.72 -14.22 2.52
C HIS A 51 -5.88 -13.47 1.48
N ALA A 52 -6.43 -13.30 0.29
CA ALA A 52 -5.89 -12.39 -0.71
C ALA A 52 -6.06 -10.94 -0.20
N ARG A 53 -4.94 -10.24 -0.03
CA ARG A 53 -4.89 -8.84 0.44
C ARG A 53 -3.86 -8.06 -0.35
N THR A 54 -4.04 -6.75 -0.41
CA THR A 54 -3.02 -5.86 -0.98
C THR A 54 -1.75 -5.94 -0.12
N PRO A 55 -0.57 -6.22 -0.71
CA PRO A 55 0.70 -6.18 -0.02
C PRO A 55 1.03 -4.74 0.40
N PRO A 56 1.57 -4.51 1.60
CA PRO A 56 2.12 -3.21 1.92
C PRO A 56 3.40 -2.96 1.09
N LEU A 57 3.58 -1.70 0.70
CA LEU A 57 4.78 -1.21 0.02
C LEU A 57 5.84 -0.89 1.08
N LEU A 58 6.75 -1.81 1.35
CA LEU A 58 7.75 -1.64 2.39
C LEU A 58 9.14 -2.01 1.86
N SER A 59 10.11 -1.16 2.16
CA SER A 59 11.52 -1.52 2.16
C SER A 59 12.06 -1.39 3.59
N PRO A 60 13.13 -2.13 3.97
CA PRO A 60 13.74 -2.05 5.31
C PRO A 60 14.10 -0.63 5.78
N LYS A 61 14.23 0.32 4.84
CA LYS A 61 14.62 1.71 5.06
C LYS A 61 13.46 2.73 5.10
N ASN A 62 12.19 2.31 4.96
CA ASN A 62 11.04 3.24 4.95
C ASN A 62 10.33 3.33 6.31
N LYS A 63 11.08 3.42 7.40
CA LYS A 63 10.54 3.67 8.76
C LYS A 63 10.59 5.16 9.15
N THR A 64 10.59 6.06 8.17
CA THR A 64 10.68 7.52 8.36
C THR A 64 9.39 8.19 7.85
N ASP A 65 9.07 9.36 8.39
CA ASP A 65 7.82 10.13 8.23
C ASP A 65 7.72 10.90 6.89
N GLU A 66 8.81 11.00 6.13
CA GLU A 66 8.83 11.65 4.82
C GLU A 66 8.11 10.84 3.73
N THR A 67 7.09 11.44 3.10
CA THR A 67 6.31 10.79 2.02
C THR A 67 6.78 11.22 0.63
N LYS A 68 7.50 10.34 -0.04
CA LYS A 68 7.89 10.47 -1.45
C LYS A 68 6.88 9.73 -2.33
N LEU A 69 6.24 10.41 -3.28
CA LEU A 69 5.32 9.79 -4.24
C LEU A 69 6.10 9.40 -5.50
N GLU A 70 6.20 8.09 -5.76
CA GLU A 70 6.77 7.56 -6.99
C GLU A 70 5.72 7.68 -8.12
N LEU A 71 6.10 8.28 -9.26
CA LEU A 71 5.20 8.56 -10.41
C LEU A 71 4.79 7.28 -11.15
N LEU A 72 5.64 6.27 -11.12
CA LEU A 72 5.39 4.92 -11.64
C LEU A 72 5.38 3.95 -10.47
N GLY A 73 4.29 3.97 -9.69
CA GLY A 73 4.02 2.87 -8.76
C GLY A 73 3.95 1.54 -9.53
N PRO A 74 4.22 0.39 -8.88
CA PRO A 74 4.08 -0.91 -9.54
C PRO A 74 2.64 -1.00 -10.10
N MET A 75 2.51 -0.88 -11.41
CA MET A 75 1.25 -0.68 -12.13
C MET A 75 0.36 -1.94 -12.16
N ASP A 76 0.70 -2.93 -11.35
CA ASP A 76 0.02 -4.20 -11.22
C ASP A 76 -0.19 -4.46 -9.72
N GLN A 77 -1.33 -4.04 -9.19
CA GLN A 77 -1.73 -4.37 -7.82
C GLN A 77 -1.90 -5.90 -7.71
N ARG A 78 -0.81 -6.60 -7.41
CA ARG A 78 -0.84 -8.03 -7.14
C ARG A 78 -1.33 -8.27 -5.72
N TYR A 79 -2.40 -9.06 -5.58
CA TYR A 79 -2.82 -9.57 -4.29
C TYR A 79 -1.78 -10.57 -3.76
N VAL A 80 -1.59 -10.56 -2.45
CA VAL A 80 -0.80 -11.55 -1.72
C VAL A 80 -1.73 -12.37 -0.85
N TRP A 81 -1.62 -13.69 -0.96
CA TRP A 81 -2.26 -14.61 -0.04
C TRP A 81 -1.50 -14.65 1.29
N ARG A 82 -2.12 -14.19 2.37
CA ARG A 82 -1.49 -14.19 3.68
C ARG A 82 -2.47 -14.50 4.80
N ARG A 83 -1.92 -14.95 5.93
CA ARG A 83 -2.65 -15.06 7.20
C ARG A 83 -2.85 -13.67 7.82
N LYS A 84 -3.82 -13.57 8.72
CA LYS A 84 -4.01 -12.38 9.56
C LYS A 84 -2.71 -12.08 10.33
N ASN A 85 -2.39 -10.80 10.50
CA ASN A 85 -1.20 -10.29 11.23
C ASN A 85 0.18 -10.65 10.62
N LYS A 86 0.24 -11.17 9.39
CA LYS A 86 1.50 -11.48 8.69
C LYS A 86 1.81 -10.51 7.53
N ALA A 87 1.25 -9.32 7.56
CA ALA A 87 1.39 -8.33 6.48
C ALA A 87 2.85 -7.89 6.23
N TYR A 88 3.66 -7.86 7.29
CA TYR A 88 5.02 -7.31 7.28
C TYR A 88 6.13 -8.35 7.07
N GLU A 89 5.78 -9.61 6.81
CA GLU A 89 6.79 -10.61 6.41
C GLU A 89 7.29 -10.29 5.00
N GLU A 90 8.60 -10.39 4.75
CA GLU A 90 9.24 -9.97 3.49
C GLU A 90 8.54 -10.52 2.24
N LYS A 91 8.20 -11.81 2.23
CA LYS A 91 7.46 -12.49 1.15
C LYS A 91 6.05 -11.94 0.89
N ASN A 92 5.47 -11.19 1.82
CA ASN A 92 4.12 -10.62 1.73
C ASN A 92 4.12 -9.12 1.41
N THR A 93 5.30 -8.54 1.22
CA THR A 93 5.52 -7.12 0.92
C THR A 93 5.98 -6.98 -0.54
N LEU A 94 5.72 -5.83 -1.16
CA LEU A 94 6.34 -5.52 -2.45
C LEU A 94 7.57 -4.64 -2.22
N PRO A 95 8.70 -4.93 -2.89
CA PRO A 95 9.86 -4.06 -2.83
C PRO A 95 9.53 -2.70 -3.45
N THR A 96 9.88 -1.63 -2.73
CA THR A 96 9.80 -0.27 -3.28
C THR A 96 11.08 0.04 -4.06
N VAL A 97 11.00 0.21 -5.37
CA VAL A 97 12.12 0.73 -6.17
C VAL A 97 12.26 2.22 -5.85
N LYS A 98 13.38 2.63 -5.25
CA LYS A 98 13.60 4.05 -4.90
C LYS A 98 14.10 4.89 -6.07
N HIS A 99 14.64 4.28 -7.13
CA HIS A 99 15.42 4.97 -8.18
C HIS A 99 15.00 4.48 -9.57
N GLY A 100 14.79 5.40 -10.51
CA GLY A 100 14.58 5.10 -11.94
C GLY A 100 13.16 5.32 -12.48
N GLY A 101 12.14 5.52 -11.62
CA GLY A 101 10.74 5.73 -12.04
C GLY A 101 10.25 7.18 -12.03
N GLY A 102 11.10 8.12 -11.60
CA GLY A 102 10.70 9.51 -11.32
C GLY A 102 9.83 9.62 -10.07
N SER A 103 10.05 10.68 -9.29
CA SER A 103 9.29 10.91 -8.07
C SER A 103 9.01 12.39 -7.87
N ILE A 104 7.85 12.70 -7.31
CA ILE A 104 7.54 14.05 -6.85
C ILE A 104 7.62 14.11 -5.34
N MET A 105 8.24 15.17 -4.83
CA MET A 105 8.20 15.54 -3.43
C MET A 105 7.11 16.58 -3.25
N LEU A 106 6.23 16.37 -2.27
CA LEU A 106 5.13 17.28 -1.95
C LEU A 106 5.29 17.75 -0.51
N TRP A 107 5.06 19.03 -0.27
CA TRP A 107 4.91 19.61 1.05
C TRP A 107 3.44 20.01 1.25
N GLY A 108 2.90 19.78 2.44
CA GLY A 108 1.56 20.24 2.79
C GLY A 108 1.41 20.33 4.30
N CYS A 109 0.56 21.26 4.74
CA CYS A 109 0.18 21.40 6.14
C CYS A 109 -1.28 20.99 6.35
N PHE A 110 -1.64 20.55 7.57
CA PHE A 110 -3.01 20.21 7.94
C PHE A 110 -3.25 20.54 9.41
N ALA A 111 -4.51 20.74 9.77
CA ALA A 111 -4.99 20.97 11.12
C ALA A 111 -6.37 20.32 11.29
N SER A 112 -6.91 20.29 12.52
CA SER A 112 -8.28 19.82 12.77
C SER A 112 -9.34 20.60 11.98
N ALA A 113 -9.07 21.88 11.68
CA ALA A 113 -9.94 22.74 10.89
C ALA A 113 -9.92 22.42 9.38
N GLY A 114 -8.93 21.69 8.88
CA GLY A 114 -8.82 21.34 7.47
C GLY A 114 -7.38 21.16 6.98
N THR A 115 -7.22 20.98 5.67
CA THR A 115 -5.92 20.83 5.01
C THR A 115 -5.49 22.15 4.37
N GLY A 116 -4.22 22.51 4.54
CA GLY A 116 -3.61 23.66 3.87
C GLY A 116 -3.15 23.33 2.45
N LYS A 117 -2.39 24.25 1.86
CA LYS A 117 -1.93 24.13 0.46
C LYS A 117 -0.92 22.98 0.30
N LEU A 118 -1.16 22.15 -0.71
CA LEU A 118 -0.25 21.08 -1.13
C LEU A 118 0.67 21.62 -2.24
N GLN A 119 1.96 21.76 -1.96
CA GLN A 119 2.96 22.37 -2.83
C GLN A 119 3.93 21.31 -3.35
N ARG A 120 4.11 21.24 -4.67
CA ARG A 120 5.17 20.42 -5.27
C ARG A 120 6.53 21.06 -5.02
N VAL A 121 7.46 20.27 -4.51
CA VAL A 121 8.88 20.61 -4.33
C VAL A 121 9.65 20.12 -5.55
N GLN A 122 10.47 20.99 -6.14
CA GLN A 122 11.31 20.62 -7.27
C GLN A 122 12.63 20.04 -6.76
N GLY A 123 12.89 18.77 -7.09
CA GLY A 123 14.08 18.06 -6.63
C GLY A 123 13.98 17.63 -5.17
N THR A 124 15.13 17.58 -4.49
CA THR A 124 15.24 17.30 -3.05
C THR A 124 15.09 18.61 -2.27
N MET A 125 14.23 18.63 -1.26
CA MET A 125 14.03 19.80 -0.39
C MET A 125 15.34 20.24 0.25
N ASN A 126 15.71 21.51 0.04
CA ASN A 126 16.78 22.17 0.79
C ASN A 126 16.20 23.12 1.86
N SER A 127 17.05 23.61 2.75
CA SER A 127 16.64 24.46 3.86
C SER A 127 16.02 25.79 3.42
N LEU A 128 16.53 26.39 2.34
CA LEU A 128 16.01 27.67 1.81
C LEU A 128 14.61 27.48 1.22
N GLN A 129 14.43 26.46 0.39
CA GLN A 129 13.11 26.09 -0.15
C GLN A 129 12.12 25.76 0.95
N TYR A 130 12.58 25.12 2.03
CA TYR A 130 11.71 24.86 3.19
C TYR A 130 11.25 26.14 3.86
N GLN A 131 12.17 27.08 4.11
CA GLN A 131 11.84 28.39 4.69
C GLN A 131 10.85 29.18 3.82
N GLU A 132 11.10 29.26 2.50
CA GLU A 132 10.19 29.90 1.55
C GLU A 132 8.79 29.29 1.57
N ILE A 133 8.70 27.95 1.58
CA ILE A 133 7.41 27.25 1.63
C ILE A 133 6.68 27.53 2.95
N LEU A 134 7.40 27.62 4.08
CA LEU A 134 6.80 27.98 5.36
C LEU A 134 6.23 29.39 5.35
N ASP A 135 7.01 30.37 4.88
CA ASP A 135 6.59 31.77 4.82
C ASP A 135 5.37 31.96 3.91
N ASP A 136 5.37 31.33 2.74
CA ASP A 136 4.30 31.44 1.75
C ASP A 136 3.02 30.71 2.16
N ASN A 137 3.12 29.55 2.82
CA ASN A 137 1.98 28.63 2.97
C ASN A 137 1.54 28.43 4.42
N VAL A 138 2.46 28.41 5.40
CA VAL A 138 2.09 28.19 6.81
C VAL A 138 1.47 29.43 7.41
N MET A 139 2.04 30.61 7.17
CA MET A 139 1.51 31.85 7.74
C MET A 139 0.06 32.07 7.32
N GLN A 140 -0.23 31.92 6.02
CA GLN A 140 -1.60 32.03 5.51
C GLN A 140 -2.55 30.97 6.08
N PHE A 141 -2.08 29.73 6.26
CA PHE A 141 -2.88 28.65 6.83
C PHE A 141 -3.18 28.84 8.33
N VAL A 142 -2.22 29.36 9.11
CA VAL A 142 -2.41 29.66 10.53
C VAL A 142 -3.46 30.78 10.71
N TYR A 143 -3.43 31.82 9.88
CA TYR A 143 -4.49 32.86 9.89
C TYR A 143 -5.86 32.27 9.56
N TYR A 144 -5.96 31.42 8.53
CA TYR A 144 -7.21 30.74 8.19
C TYR A 144 -7.75 29.89 9.37
N CYS A 145 -6.89 29.09 9.99
CA CYS A 145 -7.27 28.24 11.12
C CYS A 145 -7.71 29.07 12.33
N ARG A 146 -7.02 30.17 12.65
CA ARG A 146 -7.39 31.07 13.74
C ARG A 146 -8.76 31.70 13.50
N SER A 147 -9.04 32.19 12.29
CA SER A 147 -10.34 32.75 11.95
C SER A 147 -11.47 31.71 12.04
N HIS A 148 -11.23 30.46 11.65
CA HIS A 148 -12.21 29.38 11.80
C HIS A 148 -12.41 28.91 13.25
N LEU A 149 -11.36 28.88 14.07
CA LEU A 149 -11.45 28.56 15.50
C LEU A 149 -12.18 29.64 16.30
N HIS A 150 -12.07 30.91 15.91
CA HIS A 150 -12.85 32.00 16.53
C HIS A 150 -14.34 31.93 16.18
N ILE A 151 -14.72 31.38 15.01
CA ILE A 151 -16.12 31.22 14.61
C ILE A 151 -16.77 30.01 15.32
N THR A 152 -16.01 28.95 15.61
CA THR A 152 -16.54 27.77 16.31
C THR A 152 -16.57 27.89 17.83
N ALA A 153 -15.83 28.83 18.44
CA ALA A 153 -15.86 29.08 19.88
C ALA A 153 -16.98 30.05 20.35
N ILE A 154 -17.76 30.64 19.44
CA ILE A 154 -18.91 31.53 19.73
C ILE A 154 -20.25 30.81 19.46
N ARG A 155 -20.27 29.48 19.42
CA ARG A 155 -21.51 28.68 19.30
C ARG A 155 -21.73 27.76 20.49
#